data_AF-A0A5C7VFH4-F1
#
_entry.id   AF-A0A5C7VFH4-F1
#
_cell.length_a   1.000
_cell.length_b   1.000
_cell.length_c   1.000
_cell.angle_alpha   90.00
_cell.angle_beta   90.00
_cell.angle_gamma   90.00
#
_symmetry.space_group_name_H-M   'P 1'
#
loop_
_entity.id
_entity.type
_entity.pdbx_description
1 polymer ?
#
loop_
_entity_poly.entity_id
_entity_poly.type
_entity_poly.pdbx_seq_one_letter_code
_entity_poly.pdbx_strand_id
1 'polypeptide(L)'
;MMKLVFYVVLITLGLTLATVHATETVPEKVEATSKELKREAKKTVNRAEEASCTESEAECLKRKMKNRTEETWDTLKDKATDLKNKLD
;
A
#
# COMPACT_ATOMS: atom_id res chain seq x y z
N MET A 1 -38.47 -1.87 34.70
CA MET A 1 -38.20 -2.65 33.47
C MET A 1 -38.09 -1.76 32.23
N MET A 2 -39.03 -0.85 31.93
CA MET A 2 -39.00 -0.01 30.72
C MET A 2 -37.71 0.81 30.49
N LYS A 3 -37.14 1.41 31.56
CA LYS A 3 -35.90 2.19 31.48
C LYS A 3 -34.69 1.34 31.09
N LEU A 4 -34.64 0.09 31.55
CA LEU A 4 -33.54 -0.84 31.27
C LEU A 4 -33.59 -1.30 29.81
N VAL A 5 -34.80 -1.56 29.29
CA VAL A 5 -35.02 -1.86 27.87
C VAL A 5 -34.61 -0.66 26.99
N PHE A 6 -34.92 0.56 27.41
CA PHE A 6 -34.53 1.78 26.68
C PHE A 6 -33.01 1.96 26.59
N TYR A 7 -32.27 1.69 27.68
CA TYR A 7 -30.80 1.74 27.65
C TYR A 7 -30.19 0.66 26.77
N VAL A 8 -30.75 -0.56 26.76
CA VAL A 8 -30.29 -1.64 25.88
C VAL A 8 -30.48 -1.28 24.41
N VAL A 9 -31.62 -0.69 24.04
CA VAL A 9 -31.89 -0.25 22.66
C VAL A 9 -30.91 0.83 22.21
N LEU A 10 -30.61 1.81 23.06
CA LEU A 10 -29.65 2.88 22.75
C LEU A 10 -28.22 2.34 22.53
N ILE A 11 -27.80 1.35 23.33
CA ILE A 11 -26.49 0.73 23.19
C ILE A 11 -26.41 -0.07 21.89
N THR A 12 -27.45 -0.82 21.54
CA THR A 12 -27.50 -1.59 20.29
C THR A 12 -27.51 -0.69 19.05
N LEU A 13 -28.18 0.47 19.11
CA LEU A 13 -28.25 1.42 18.00
C LEU A 13 -26.91 2.14 17.77
N GLY A 14 -26.18 2.45 18.85
CA GLY A 14 -24.83 3.02 18.77
C GLY A 14 -23.81 2.06 18.14
N LEU A 15 -23.96 0.75 18.39
CA LEU A 15 -23.04 -0.26 17.84
C LEU A 15 -23.18 -0.43 16.32
N THR A 16 -24.39 -0.22 15.77
CA THR A 16 -24.65 -0.34 14.32
C THR A 16 -24.12 0.84 13.51
N LEU A 17 -23.85 1.99 14.13
CA LEU A 17 -23.29 3.16 13.45
C LEU A 17 -21.75 3.15 13.42
N ALA A 18 -21.11 2.29 14.23
CA ALA A 18 -19.65 2.16 14.28
C ALA A 18 -19.08 1.29 13.15
N THR A 19 -19.92 0.56 12.42
CA THR A 19 -19.50 -0.23 11.24
C THR A 19 -19.52 0.62 9.98
N VAL A 20 -18.83 1.76 9.99
CA VAL A 20 -18.34 2.37 8.75
C VAL A 20 -17.15 1.53 8.30
N HIS A 21 -17.45 0.35 7.76
CA HIS A 21 -16.46 -0.40 7.02
C HIS A 21 -16.23 0.38 5.73
N ALA A 22 -15.08 1.07 5.65
CA ALA A 22 -14.50 1.47 4.39
C ALA A 22 -14.36 0.19 3.56
N THR A 23 -15.41 -0.09 2.78
CA THR A 23 -15.50 -1.28 1.95
C THR A 23 -14.63 -0.98 0.74
N GLU A 24 -13.33 -1.19 0.88
CA GLU A 24 -12.47 -1.36 -0.28
C GLU A 24 -13.09 -2.48 -1.10
N THR A 25 -13.52 -2.15 -2.30
CA THR A 25 -14.20 -3.10 -3.17
C THR A 25 -13.21 -4.24 -3.48
N VAL A 26 -13.68 -5.49 -3.57
CA VAL A 26 -12.85 -6.65 -3.94
C VAL A 26 -11.87 -6.38 -5.11
N PRO A 27 -12.24 -5.63 -6.17
CA PRO A 27 -11.29 -5.22 -7.21
C PRO A 27 -10.15 -4.30 -6.72
N GLU A 28 -10.39 -3.32 -5.83
CA GLU A 28 -9.33 -2.46 -5.28
C GLU A 28 -8.29 -3.27 -4.49
N LYS A 29 -8.74 -4.25 -3.71
CA LYS A 29 -7.85 -5.10 -2.94
C LYS A 29 -6.94 -5.95 -3.83
N VAL A 30 -7.47 -6.44 -4.95
CA VAL A 30 -6.71 -7.20 -5.96
C VAL A 30 -5.72 -6.29 -6.68
N GLU A 31 -6.13 -5.07 -7.05
CA GLU A 31 -5.24 -4.12 -7.72
C GLU A 31 -4.09 -3.69 -6.80
N ALA A 32 -4.38 -3.36 -5.54
CA ALA A 32 -3.38 -3.02 -4.53
C ALA A 32 -2.37 -4.17 -4.33
N THR A 33 -2.86 -5.40 -4.15
CA THR A 33 -2.01 -6.59 -3.99
C THR A 33 -1.12 -6.81 -5.22
N SER A 34 -1.65 -6.60 -6.42
CA SER A 34 -0.88 -6.75 -7.67
C SER A 34 0.23 -5.71 -7.82
N LYS A 35 -0.01 -4.47 -7.38
CA LYS A 35 1.00 -3.40 -7.36
C LYS A 35 2.10 -3.69 -6.35
N GLU A 36 1.73 -4.14 -5.15
CA GLU A 36 2.71 -4.52 -4.13
C GLU A 36 3.62 -5.65 -4.61
N LEU A 37 3.05 -6.72 -5.20
CA LEU A 37 3.82 -7.82 -5.77
C LEU A 37 4.80 -7.36 -6.86
N LYS A 38 4.36 -6.49 -7.78
CA LYS A 38 5.24 -5.94 -8.81
C LYS A 38 6.39 -5.13 -8.21
N ARG A 39 6.13 -4.36 -7.15
CA ARG A 39 7.14 -3.56 -6.45
C ARG A 39 8.16 -4.45 -5.74
N GLU A 40 7.70 -5.48 -5.04
CA GLU A 40 8.57 -6.45 -4.38
C GLU A 40 9.44 -7.23 -5.38
N ALA A 41 8.84 -7.65 -6.49
CA ALA A 41 9.57 -8.32 -7.57
C ALA A 41 10.65 -7.40 -8.15
N LYS A 42 10.31 -6.14 -8.48
CA LYS A 42 11.29 -5.17 -9.01
C LYS A 42 12.43 -4.91 -8.03
N LYS A 43 12.12 -4.75 -6.74
CA LYS A 43 13.13 -4.60 -5.69
C LYS A 43 14.06 -5.81 -5.60
N THR A 44 13.49 -7.02 -5.69
CA THR A 44 14.27 -8.27 -5.65
C THR A 44 15.22 -8.35 -6.85
N VAL A 45 14.73 -8.04 -8.06
CA VAL A 45 15.57 -7.98 -9.27
C VAL A 45 16.66 -6.93 -9.12
N ASN A 46 16.34 -5.72 -8.65
CA ASN A 46 17.31 -4.67 -8.42
C ASN A 46 18.41 -5.08 -7.43
N ARG A 47 18.05 -5.79 -6.35
CA ARG A 47 19.03 -6.32 -5.39
C ARG A 47 19.87 -7.45 -5.98
N ALA A 48 19.30 -8.31 -6.80
CA ALA A 48 20.05 -9.32 -7.53
C ALA A 48 21.05 -8.67 -8.49
N GLU A 49 20.64 -7.63 -9.23
CA GLU A 49 21.50 -6.89 -10.14
C GLU A 49 22.64 -6.18 -9.38
N GLU A 50 22.33 -5.52 -8.27
CA GLU A 50 23.32 -4.93 -7.35
C GLU A 50 24.34 -5.98 -6.87
N ALA A 51 23.88 -7.19 -6.50
CA ALA A 51 24.74 -8.26 -5.98
C ALA A 51 25.56 -8.97 -7.07
N SER A 52 25.02 -9.05 -8.28
CA SER A 52 25.70 -9.63 -9.45
C SER A 52 26.69 -8.67 -10.13
N CYS A 53 26.75 -7.42 -9.68
CA CYS A 53 27.66 -6.44 -10.26
C CYS A 53 29.11 -6.75 -9.89
N THR A 54 29.87 -7.20 -10.88
CA THR A 54 31.31 -7.48 -10.77
C THR A 54 32.16 -6.50 -11.58
N GLU A 55 31.58 -5.38 -12.02
CA GLU A 55 32.28 -4.31 -12.74
C GLU A 55 33.08 -3.41 -11.77
N SER A 56 33.60 -2.29 -12.26
CA SER A 56 34.28 -1.30 -11.42
C SER A 56 33.35 -0.76 -10.31
N GLU A 57 33.92 -0.38 -9.17
CA GLU A 57 33.16 0.15 -8.03
C GLU A 57 32.25 1.32 -8.42
N ALA A 58 32.72 2.18 -9.33
CA ALA A 58 31.95 3.32 -9.83
C ALA A 58 30.70 2.90 -10.62
N GLU A 59 30.80 1.89 -11.48
CA GLU A 59 29.66 1.37 -12.25
C GLU A 59 28.66 0.64 -11.34
N CYS A 60 29.14 -0.15 -10.37
CA CYS A 60 28.26 -0.81 -9.40
C CYS A 60 27.55 0.20 -8.48
N LEU A 61 28.25 1.25 -8.04
CA LEU A 61 27.64 2.33 -7.27
C LEU A 61 26.59 3.09 -8.08
N LYS A 62 26.87 3.36 -9.37
CA LYS A 62 25.94 4.02 -10.29
C LYS A 62 24.69 3.18 -10.53
N ARG A 63 24.82 1.87 -10.76
CA ARG A 63 23.67 0.95 -10.87
C ARG A 63 22.84 0.91 -9.59
N LYS A 64 23.50 0.80 -8.43
CA LYS A 64 22.82 0.87 -7.13
C LYS A 64 22.06 2.18 -6.95
N MET A 65 22.68 3.32 -7.23
CA MET A 65 22.03 4.63 -7.17
C MET A 65 20.81 4.71 -8.10
N LYS A 66 20.94 4.20 -9.33
CA LYS A 66 19.84 4.16 -10.30
C LYS A 66 18.68 3.31 -9.78
N ASN A 67 18.96 2.09 -9.32
CA ASN A 67 17.95 1.16 -8.81
C ASN A 67 17.20 1.75 -7.61
N ARG A 68 17.91 2.37 -6.66
CA ARG A 68 17.28 3.05 -5.51
C ARG A 68 16.49 4.31 -5.89
N THR A 69 16.96 5.04 -6.90
CA THR A 69 16.24 6.21 -7.41
C THR A 69 14.93 5.77 -8.05
N GLU A 70 14.95 4.74 -8.89
CA GLU A 70 13.73 4.18 -9.48
C GLU A 70 12.75 3.65 -8.42
N GLU A 71 13.21 2.93 -7.40
CA GLU A 71 12.37 2.48 -6.28
C GLU A 71 11.66 3.65 -5.56
N THR A 72 12.38 4.76 -5.40
CA THR A 72 11.84 5.97 -4.76
C THR A 72 10.80 6.65 -5.64
N TRP A 73 11.06 6.76 -6.96
CA TRP A 73 10.12 7.30 -7.93
C TRP A 73 8.84 6.47 -8.04
N ASP A 74 8.96 5.14 -8.06
CA ASP A 74 7.79 4.24 -8.08
C ASP A 74 6.94 4.44 -6.81
N THR A 75 7.57 4.55 -5.64
CA THR A 75 6.86 4.82 -4.38
C THR A 75 6.14 6.17 -4.38
N LEU A 76 6.75 7.21 -4.95
CA LEU A 76 6.14 8.54 -5.11
C LEU A 76 4.94 8.48 -6.06
N LYS A 77 5.08 7.77 -7.18
CA LYS A 77 4.01 7.62 -8.17
C LYS A 77 2.83 6.84 -7.61
N ASP A 78 3.08 5.81 -6.82
CA ASP A 78 2.04 5.04 -6.14
C ASP A 78 1.26 5.92 -5.15
N LYS A 79 1.98 6.70 -4.32
CA LYS A 79 1.34 7.66 -3.40
C LYS A 79 0.52 8.72 -4.14
N ALA A 80 1.02 9.24 -5.26
CA ALA A 80 0.29 10.23 -6.06
C ALA A 80 -0.98 9.62 -6.68
N THR A 81 -0.92 8.36 -7.11
CA THR A 81 -2.08 7.64 -7.67
C THR A 81 -3.12 7.34 -6.59
N ASP A 82 -2.68 6.91 -5.40
CA ASP A 82 -3.57 6.69 -4.25
C ASP A 82 -4.28 7.99 -3.83
N LEU A 83 -3.55 9.12 -3.82
CA LEU A 83 -4.13 10.43 -3.53
C LEU A 83 -5.19 10.83 -4.57
N LYS A 84 -4.92 10.56 -5.85
CA LYS A 84 -5.85 10.85 -6.94
C LYS A 84 -7.13 9.99 -6.83
N ASN A 85 -6.98 8.69 -6.56
CA ASN A 85 -8.12 7.78 -6.42
C ASN A 85 -8.98 8.08 -5.19
N LYS A 86 -8.42 8.70 -4.14
CA LYS A 86 -9.19 9.17 -2.97
C LYS A 86 -9.92 10.50 -3.19
N LEU A 87 -9.55 11.24 -4.23
CA LEU A 87 -10.12 12.55 -4.57
C LEU A 87 -11.25 12.46 -5.61
N ASP A 88 -11.24 11.42 -6.45
CA ASP A 88 -12.38 11.01 -7.31
C ASP A 88 -13.48 10.32 -6.47
#